data_AF-A0A8S7QW54-F1
#
_entry.id   AF-A0A8S7QW54-F1
#
_cell.length_a   1.000
_cell.length_b   1.000
_cell.length_c   1.000
_cell.angle_alpha   90.00
_cell.angle_beta   90.00
_cell.angle_gamma   90.00
#
_symmetry.space_group_name_H-M   'P 1'
#
loop_
_entity.id
_entity.type
_entity.pdbx_description
1 polymer ?
#
loop_
_entity_poly.entity_id
_entity_poly.type
_entity_poly.pdbx_seq_one_letter_code
_entity_poly.pdbx_strand_id
1 'polypeptide(L)'
;QPLLAVLNRLEQRKPAGLRYDPQAQSLVCLPTQTRTGWNLNGFEVGFRPCVRLMIYGRSLEAQATASLAAATGYDSHIFDLFPASASAQIDTDTAVILLCHDLNRELPVLQAAREAKPFYLGALGSYRTHTLRLQKLHELGWSREETAQIRAPVGIFPKARDAHTLALSVLAEVAAVRLRQEDSCLPPSS
;
A
#
# COMPACT_ATOMS: atom_id res chain seq x y z
N GLN A 1 7.54 -25.26 14.81
CA GLN A 1 8.51 -24.15 14.89
C GLN A 1 7.77 -22.82 14.71
N PRO A 2 7.60 -22.01 15.77
CA PRO A 2 6.82 -20.78 15.75
C PRO A 2 7.30 -19.72 14.74
N LEU A 3 8.63 -19.57 14.60
CA LEU A 3 9.22 -18.63 13.64
C LEU A 3 8.88 -19.01 12.19
N LEU A 4 8.99 -20.30 11.84
CA LEU A 4 8.62 -20.78 10.51
C LEU A 4 7.12 -20.56 10.23
N ALA A 5 6.26 -20.70 11.25
CA ALA A 5 4.84 -20.40 11.11
C ALA A 5 4.59 -18.91 10.81
N VAL A 6 5.35 -18.00 11.43
CA VAL A 6 5.31 -16.56 11.09
C VAL A 6 5.75 -16.34 9.64
N LEU A 7 6.90 -16.90 9.23
CA LEU A 7 7.42 -16.74 7.86
C LEU A 7 6.42 -17.25 6.80
N ASN A 8 5.86 -18.45 6.99
CA ASN A 8 4.85 -19.02 6.09
C ASN A 8 3.61 -18.13 5.96
N ARG A 9 3.22 -17.42 7.02
CA ARG A 9 2.10 -16.47 6.96
C ARG A 9 2.47 -15.23 6.15
N LEU A 10 3.67 -14.69 6.35
CA LEU A 10 4.15 -13.52 5.61
C LEU A 10 4.32 -13.82 4.11
N GLU A 11 4.79 -15.02 3.75
CA GLU A 11 4.82 -15.49 2.36
C GLU A 11 3.43 -15.54 1.73
N GLN A 12 2.40 -15.91 2.51
CA GLN A 12 0.99 -15.86 2.10
C GLN A 12 0.37 -14.46 2.24
N ARG A 13 1.18 -13.43 2.52
CA ARG A 13 0.75 -12.05 2.74
C ARG A 13 -0.34 -11.91 3.81
N LYS A 14 -0.23 -12.70 4.88
CA LYS A 14 -1.08 -12.61 6.07
C LYS A 14 -0.28 -12.00 7.23
N PRO A 15 -0.87 -11.08 8.01
CA PRO A 15 -0.23 -10.59 9.23
C PRO A 15 -0.04 -11.72 10.23
N ALA A 16 0.96 -11.55 11.10
CA ALA A 16 1.31 -12.51 12.13
C ALA A 16 1.88 -11.80 13.36
N GLY A 17 1.82 -12.46 14.50
CA GLY A 17 2.52 -12.04 15.71
C GLY A 17 3.43 -13.15 16.20
N LEU A 18 4.47 -12.80 16.94
CA LEU A 18 5.30 -13.74 17.67
C LEU A 18 5.30 -13.34 19.14
N ARG A 19 4.90 -14.25 20.02
CA ARG A 19 4.92 -14.06 21.47
C ARG A 19 6.04 -14.88 22.08
N TYR A 20 6.86 -14.24 22.90
CA TYR A 20 7.80 -14.87 23.81
C TYR A 20 7.21 -14.93 25.21
N ASP A 21 7.14 -16.14 25.77
CA ASP A 21 6.77 -16.39 27.16
C ASP A 21 8.05 -16.64 27.99
N PRO A 22 8.41 -15.76 28.94
CA PRO A 22 9.60 -15.91 29.76
C PRO A 22 9.49 -17.02 30.81
N GLN A 23 8.27 -17.37 31.28
CA GLN A 23 8.07 -18.42 32.28
C GLN A 23 8.24 -19.80 31.64
N ALA A 24 7.65 -19.99 30.47
CA ALA A 24 7.75 -21.22 29.70
C ALA A 24 9.01 -21.27 28.80
N GLN A 25 9.77 -20.17 28.71
CA GLN A 25 10.89 -19.98 27.78
C GLN A 25 10.55 -20.42 26.34
N SER A 26 9.36 -20.06 25.89
CA SER A 26 8.77 -20.58 24.65
C SER A 26 8.34 -19.46 23.71
N LEU A 27 8.22 -19.81 22.43
CA LEU A 27 7.69 -18.93 21.40
C LEU A 27 6.35 -19.46 20.90
N VAL A 28 5.42 -18.56 20.59
CA VAL A 28 4.12 -18.89 20.02
C VAL A 28 3.83 -17.95 18.84
N CYS A 29 3.43 -18.53 17.71
CA CYS A 29 2.93 -17.73 16.58
C CYS A 29 1.48 -17.35 16.85
N LEU A 30 1.18 -16.07 16.72
CA LEU A 30 -0.17 -15.51 16.81
C LEU A 30 -0.72 -15.29 15.39
N PRO A 31 -2.02 -15.54 15.16
CA PRO A 31 -2.62 -15.47 13.83
C PRO A 31 -2.86 -14.04 13.34
N THR A 32 -2.72 -13.03 14.19
CA THR A 32 -2.91 -11.62 13.86
C THR A 32 -1.69 -10.82 14.24
N GLN A 33 -1.53 -9.65 13.64
CA GLN A 33 -0.54 -8.70 14.09
C GLN A 33 -0.83 -8.27 15.52
N THR A 34 0.23 -8.12 16.31
CA THR A 34 0.18 -7.56 17.67
C THR A 34 1.00 -6.29 17.76
N ARG A 35 0.80 -5.51 18.83
CA ARG A 35 1.67 -4.39 19.16
C ARG A 35 3.00 -4.95 19.66
N THR A 36 4.11 -4.45 19.12
CA THR A 36 5.43 -4.80 19.65
C THR A 36 5.55 -4.25 21.07
N GLY A 37 5.83 -5.13 22.03
CA GLY A 37 5.97 -4.76 23.43
C GLY A 37 5.52 -5.86 24.39
N TRP A 38 5.54 -5.53 25.67
CA TRP A 38 5.04 -6.42 26.72
C TRP A 38 3.50 -6.40 26.74
N ASN A 39 2.90 -7.58 26.68
CA ASN A 39 1.46 -7.80 26.76
C ASN A 39 1.18 -8.90 27.79
N LEU A 40 0.57 -8.51 28.92
CA LEU A 40 0.43 -9.36 30.11
C LEU A 40 1.81 -9.93 30.52
N ASN A 41 1.97 -11.25 30.45
CA ASN A 41 3.17 -11.96 30.91
C ASN A 41 4.15 -12.32 29.78
N GLY A 42 4.03 -11.72 28.59
CA GLY A 42 4.85 -12.11 27.44
C GLY A 42 5.19 -10.93 26.55
N PHE A 43 6.29 -11.05 25.82
CA PHE A 43 6.75 -10.04 24.87
C PHE A 43 6.27 -10.41 23.48
N GLU A 44 5.53 -9.51 22.83
CA GLU A 44 4.95 -9.73 21.52
C GLU A 44 5.67 -8.87 20.47
N VAL A 45 5.81 -9.38 19.26
CA VAL A 45 6.29 -8.67 18.07
C VAL A 45 5.30 -8.88 16.94
N GLY A 46 4.82 -7.78 16.36
CA GLY A 46 3.92 -7.81 15.21
C GLY A 46 4.68 -7.81 13.89
N PHE A 47 4.21 -8.60 12.93
CA PHE A 47 4.72 -8.65 11.58
C PHE A 47 3.60 -8.42 10.57
N ARG A 48 3.91 -7.63 9.54
CA ARG A 48 3.03 -7.39 8.39
C ARG A 48 3.72 -7.85 7.11
N PRO A 49 2.95 -8.22 6.08
CA PRO A 49 3.49 -8.47 4.75
C PRO A 49 4.35 -7.30 4.26
N CYS A 50 5.36 -7.60 3.45
CA CYS A 50 6.10 -6.56 2.74
C CYS A 50 5.12 -5.71 1.92
N VAL A 51 5.27 -4.40 2.00
CA VAL A 51 4.47 -3.46 1.23
C VAL A 51 4.67 -3.73 -0.26
N ARG A 52 3.56 -3.95 -0.95
CA ARG A 52 3.53 -4.19 -2.39
C ARG A 52 3.17 -2.91 -3.13
N LEU A 53 3.92 -2.56 -4.17
CA LEU A 53 3.62 -1.44 -5.06
C LEU A 53 3.12 -1.98 -6.39
N MET A 54 1.89 -1.64 -6.76
CA MET A 54 1.33 -1.93 -8.08
C MET A 54 1.30 -0.63 -8.87
N ILE A 55 2.26 -0.48 -9.79
CA ILE A 55 2.52 0.73 -10.55
C ILE A 55 1.95 0.56 -11.96
N TYR A 56 0.98 1.41 -12.31
CA TYR A 56 0.31 1.36 -13.60
C TYR A 56 0.77 2.50 -14.51
N GLY A 57 1.37 2.16 -15.64
CA GLY A 57 1.88 3.13 -16.61
C GLY A 57 3.18 2.68 -17.27
N ARG A 58 3.53 3.36 -18.36
CA ARG A 58 4.76 3.13 -19.16
C ARG A 58 5.69 4.34 -19.24
N SER A 59 5.39 5.33 -18.41
CA SER A 59 6.09 6.59 -18.35
C SER A 59 7.47 6.41 -17.70
N LEU A 60 8.37 7.38 -17.90
CA LEU A 60 9.67 7.37 -17.23
C LEU A 60 9.49 7.43 -15.71
N GLU A 61 8.44 8.12 -15.27
CA GLU A 61 7.91 8.21 -13.92
C GLU A 61 7.61 6.82 -13.34
N ALA A 62 6.92 5.96 -14.10
CA ALA A 62 6.62 4.59 -13.67
C ALA A 62 7.89 3.76 -13.49
N GLN A 63 8.80 3.83 -14.45
CA GLN A 63 10.05 3.08 -14.38
C GLN A 63 10.96 3.57 -13.24
N ALA A 64 11.06 4.88 -13.03
CA ALA A 64 11.83 5.47 -11.94
C ALA A 64 11.24 5.07 -10.58
N THR A 65 9.91 5.08 -10.44
CA THR A 65 9.21 4.67 -9.22
C THR A 65 9.46 3.20 -8.91
N ALA A 66 9.34 2.30 -9.90
CA ALA A 66 9.60 0.88 -9.73
C ALA A 66 11.06 0.60 -9.35
N SER A 67 12.01 1.25 -10.03
CA SER A 67 13.44 1.06 -9.78
C SER A 67 13.83 1.52 -8.37
N LEU A 68 13.31 2.67 -7.93
CA LEU A 68 13.55 3.17 -6.58
C LEU A 68 12.87 2.29 -5.52
N ALA A 69 11.65 1.81 -5.79
CA ALA A 69 10.92 0.93 -4.88
C ALA A 69 11.67 -0.39 -4.62
N ALA A 70 12.18 -1.01 -5.69
CA ALA A 70 13.00 -2.20 -5.59
C ALA A 70 14.29 -1.95 -4.78
N ALA A 71 14.94 -0.80 -5.00
CA ALA A 71 16.16 -0.43 -4.27
C ALA A 71 15.93 -0.21 -2.76
N THR A 72 14.71 0.15 -2.35
CA THR A 72 14.33 0.32 -0.93
C THR A 72 13.67 -0.92 -0.31
N GLY A 73 13.63 -2.04 -1.03
CA GLY A 73 13.11 -3.32 -0.52
C GLY A 73 11.59 -3.49 -0.57
N TYR A 74 10.87 -2.68 -1.35
CA TYR A 74 9.45 -2.90 -1.62
C TYR A 74 9.24 -4.01 -2.67
N ASP A 75 8.14 -4.76 -2.55
CA ASP A 75 7.66 -5.68 -3.59
C ASP A 75 6.99 -4.88 -4.72
N SER A 76 7.74 -4.52 -5.77
CA SER A 76 7.24 -3.65 -6.84
C SER A 76 6.88 -4.38 -8.13
N HIS A 77 5.70 -4.10 -8.67
CA HIS A 77 5.20 -4.63 -9.94
C HIS A 77 4.79 -3.49 -10.87
N ILE A 78 5.22 -3.53 -12.13
CA ILE A 78 4.83 -2.55 -13.15
C ILE A 78 3.90 -3.19 -14.18
N PHE A 79 2.83 -2.48 -14.52
CA PHE A 79 1.80 -2.95 -15.45
C PHE A 79 1.52 -1.89 -16.52
N ASP A 80 1.51 -2.31 -17.79
CA ASP A 80 1.05 -1.47 -18.90
C ASP A 80 -0.48 -1.44 -18.96
N LEU A 81 -1.08 -2.62 -19.01
CA LEU A 81 -2.52 -2.82 -18.96
C LEU A 81 -2.90 -3.44 -17.63
N PHE A 82 -4.17 -3.35 -17.24
CA PHE A 82 -4.69 -4.00 -16.04
C PHE A 82 -5.15 -5.42 -16.37
N PRO A 83 -4.34 -6.48 -16.15
CA PRO A 83 -4.80 -7.84 -16.38
C PRO A 83 -5.80 -8.24 -15.29
N ALA A 84 -6.73 -9.14 -15.62
CA ALA A 84 -7.70 -9.66 -14.65
C ALA A 84 -7.03 -10.32 -13.43
N SER A 85 -5.82 -10.86 -13.59
CA SER A 85 -5.05 -11.45 -12.48
C SER A 85 -4.46 -10.42 -11.52
N ALA A 86 -4.38 -9.14 -11.89
CA ALA A 86 -3.83 -8.10 -11.03
C ALA A 86 -4.79 -7.72 -9.90
N SER A 87 -6.12 -7.73 -10.13
CA SER A 87 -7.10 -7.39 -9.10
C SER A 87 -7.00 -8.31 -7.88
N ALA A 88 -6.82 -9.62 -8.12
CA ALA A 88 -6.68 -10.63 -7.07
C ALA A 88 -5.40 -10.49 -6.23
N GLN A 89 -4.46 -9.64 -6.65
CA GLN A 89 -3.19 -9.41 -5.94
C GLN A 89 -3.20 -8.15 -5.07
N ILE A 90 -4.26 -7.33 -5.18
CA ILE A 90 -4.42 -6.13 -4.35
C ILE A 90 -4.97 -6.57 -2.99
N ASP A 91 -4.25 -6.20 -1.93
CA ASP A 91 -4.64 -6.41 -0.54
C ASP A 91 -4.43 -5.15 0.31
N THR A 92 -4.72 -5.25 1.61
CA THR A 92 -4.59 -4.12 2.55
C THR A 92 -3.15 -3.69 2.82
N ASP A 93 -2.15 -4.46 2.38
CA ASP A 93 -0.72 -4.11 2.42
C ASP A 93 -0.18 -3.74 1.02
N THR A 94 -1.09 -3.39 0.10
CA THR A 94 -0.78 -2.94 -1.26
C THR A 94 -0.96 -1.42 -1.41
N ALA A 95 -0.03 -0.78 -2.11
CA ALA A 95 -0.13 0.57 -2.62
C ALA A 95 -0.36 0.52 -4.14
N VAL A 96 -1.48 1.08 -4.60
CA VAL A 96 -1.82 1.20 -6.02
C VAL A 96 -1.45 2.60 -6.50
N ILE A 97 -0.66 2.69 -7.57
CA ILE A 97 -0.09 3.94 -8.07
C ILE A 97 -0.39 4.06 -9.57
N LEU A 98 -1.18 5.04 -9.95
CA LEU A 98 -1.54 5.33 -11.35
C LEU A 98 -0.59 6.41 -11.89
N LEU A 99 0.38 6.01 -12.70
CA LEU A 99 1.34 6.88 -13.38
C LEU A 99 1.10 6.90 -14.90
N CYS A 100 -0.17 7.01 -15.28
CA CYS A 100 -0.60 7.18 -16.66
C CYS A 100 -1.34 8.51 -16.85
N HIS A 101 -1.43 8.97 -18.10
CA HIS A 101 -2.08 10.23 -18.45
C HIS A 101 -3.50 10.04 -19.04
N ASP A 102 -3.95 8.79 -19.21
CA ASP A 102 -5.25 8.46 -19.81
C ASP A 102 -6.25 7.98 -18.75
N LEU A 103 -7.23 8.82 -18.44
CA LEU A 103 -8.28 8.54 -17.45
C LEU A 103 -9.16 7.33 -17.81
N ASN A 104 -9.23 6.91 -19.07
CA ASN A 104 -9.96 5.69 -19.44
C ASN A 104 -9.22 4.44 -18.98
N ARG A 105 -7.88 4.45 -19.11
CA ARG A 105 -7.04 3.31 -18.73
C ARG A 105 -6.94 3.11 -17.23
N GLU A 106 -7.20 4.16 -16.45
CA GLU A 106 -7.24 4.10 -14.99
C GLU A 106 -8.48 3.39 -14.44
N LEU A 107 -9.60 3.42 -15.16
CA LEU A 107 -10.90 2.96 -14.63
C LEU A 107 -10.90 1.51 -14.13
N PRO A 108 -10.38 0.51 -14.88
CA PRO A 108 -10.36 -0.87 -14.40
C PRO A 108 -9.53 -1.02 -13.12
N VAL A 109 -8.44 -0.26 -13.00
CA VAL A 109 -7.59 -0.27 -11.81
C VAL A 109 -8.31 0.34 -10.61
N LEU A 110 -8.96 1.48 -10.82
CA LEU A 110 -9.73 2.16 -9.80
C LEU A 110 -10.87 1.27 -9.29
N GLN A 111 -11.61 0.60 -10.18
CA GLN A 111 -12.66 -0.34 -9.79
C GLN A 111 -12.13 -1.49 -8.92
N ALA A 112 -11.03 -2.13 -9.34
CA ALA A 112 -10.42 -3.18 -8.55
C ALA A 112 -9.89 -2.67 -7.18
N ALA A 113 -9.29 -1.48 -7.15
CA ALA A 113 -8.83 -0.87 -5.91
C ALA A 113 -9.98 -0.53 -4.95
N ARG A 114 -11.14 -0.09 -5.47
CA ARG A 114 -12.34 0.16 -4.67
C ARG A 114 -12.81 -1.09 -3.92
N GLU A 115 -12.78 -2.23 -4.58
CA GLU A 115 -13.19 -3.51 -4.00
C GLU A 115 -12.16 -4.05 -3.00
N ALA A 116 -10.88 -4.02 -3.37
CA ALA A 116 -9.79 -4.60 -2.58
C ALA A 116 -9.33 -3.73 -1.39
N LYS A 117 -9.63 -2.42 -1.43
CA LYS A 117 -9.29 -1.45 -0.37
C LYS A 117 -7.79 -1.44 0.00
N PRO A 118 -6.90 -1.14 -0.97
CA PRO A 118 -5.47 -0.97 -0.68
C PRO A 118 -5.26 0.15 0.33
N PHE A 119 -4.15 0.10 1.08
CA PHE A 119 -3.86 1.17 2.04
C PHE A 119 -3.53 2.51 1.39
N TYR A 120 -3.15 2.49 0.11
CA TYR A 120 -2.79 3.65 -0.66
C TYR A 120 -3.30 3.55 -2.09
N LEU A 121 -3.94 4.61 -2.57
CA LEU A 121 -4.35 4.78 -3.95
C LEU A 121 -3.93 6.17 -4.43
N GLY A 122 -2.86 6.23 -5.22
CA GLY A 122 -2.28 7.46 -5.74
C GLY A 122 -2.50 7.60 -7.25
N ALA A 123 -2.76 8.82 -7.72
CA ALA A 123 -2.93 9.08 -9.14
C ALA A 123 -2.18 10.32 -9.62
N LEU A 124 -1.40 10.15 -10.67
CA LEU A 124 -0.73 11.22 -11.39
C LEU A 124 -1.77 12.16 -12.01
N GLY A 125 -1.37 13.42 -12.18
CA GLY A 125 -2.16 14.42 -12.89
C GLY A 125 -2.24 15.73 -12.12
N SER A 126 -2.45 16.80 -12.87
CA SER A 126 -2.71 18.12 -12.28
C SER A 126 -4.00 18.13 -11.47
N TYR A 127 -4.21 19.15 -10.64
CA TYR A 127 -5.51 19.37 -9.98
C TYR A 127 -6.67 19.36 -10.97
N ARG A 128 -6.50 19.98 -12.15
CA ARG A 128 -7.50 19.96 -13.23
C ARG A 128 -7.80 18.53 -13.71
N THR A 129 -6.76 17.73 -13.93
CA THR A 129 -6.90 16.32 -14.32
C THR A 129 -7.62 15.52 -13.24
N HIS A 130 -7.31 15.79 -11.97
CA HIS A 130 -7.99 15.14 -10.85
C HIS A 130 -9.47 15.53 -10.77
N THR A 131 -9.85 16.78 -10.99
CA THR A 131 -11.27 17.19 -11.05
C THR A 131 -12.03 16.42 -12.13
N LEU A 132 -11.44 16.26 -13.33
CA LEU A 132 -12.04 15.46 -14.40
C LEU A 132 -12.17 13.98 -14.02
N ARG A 133 -11.15 13.42 -13.35
CA ARG A 133 -11.19 12.06 -12.80
C ARG A 133 -12.36 11.90 -11.82
N LEU A 134 -12.52 12.82 -10.88
CA LEU A 134 -13.60 12.80 -9.89
C LEU A 134 -14.97 12.87 -10.56
N GLN A 135 -15.16 13.80 -11.51
CA GLN A 135 -16.41 13.94 -12.24
C GLN A 135 -16.80 12.62 -12.91
N LYS A 136 -15.87 12.01 -13.64
CA LYS A 136 -16.11 10.74 -14.33
C LYS A 136 -16.42 9.58 -13.37
N LEU A 137 -15.74 9.52 -12.22
CA LEU A 137 -16.02 8.50 -11.21
C LEU A 137 -17.40 8.69 -10.58
N HIS A 138 -17.82 9.94 -10.34
CA HIS A 138 -19.16 10.23 -9.85
C HIS A 138 -20.25 9.88 -10.87
N GLU A 139 -20.03 10.13 -12.16
CA GLU A 139 -20.91 9.67 -13.25
C GLU A 139 -21.03 8.13 -13.26
N LEU A 140 -20.00 7.42 -12.80
CA LEU A 140 -19.98 5.95 -12.63
C LEU A 140 -20.48 5.48 -11.25
N GLY A 141 -21.06 6.36 -10.44
CA GLY A 141 -21.69 6.03 -9.16
C GLY A 141 -20.73 5.86 -7.98
N TRP A 142 -19.51 6.40 -8.07
CA TRP A 142 -18.61 6.46 -6.92
C TRP A 142 -19.06 7.53 -5.92
N SER A 143 -19.02 7.20 -4.62
CA SER A 143 -19.33 8.13 -3.56
C SER A 143 -18.19 9.13 -3.33
N ARG A 144 -18.47 10.21 -2.59
CA ARG A 144 -17.44 11.20 -2.21
C ARG A 144 -16.40 10.60 -1.27
N GLU A 145 -16.80 9.68 -0.41
CA GLU A 145 -15.93 8.98 0.54
C GLU A 145 -14.96 8.04 -0.18
N GLU A 146 -15.42 7.37 -1.23
CA GLU A 146 -14.60 6.48 -2.06
C GLU A 146 -13.59 7.28 -2.88
N THR A 147 -14.02 8.37 -3.51
CA THR A 147 -13.11 9.20 -4.29
C THR A 147 -12.13 10.01 -3.43
N ALA A 148 -12.48 10.31 -2.18
CA ALA A 148 -11.57 10.96 -1.23
C ALA A 148 -10.35 10.10 -0.83
N GLN A 149 -10.39 8.78 -1.09
CA GLN A 149 -9.23 7.91 -0.90
C GLN A 149 -8.16 8.10 -1.98
N ILE A 150 -8.51 8.68 -3.13
CA ILE A 150 -7.59 8.90 -4.25
C ILE A 150 -6.70 10.11 -3.95
N ARG A 151 -5.40 9.86 -3.82
CA ARG A 151 -4.38 10.89 -3.60
C ARG A 151 -3.89 11.44 -4.93
N ALA A 152 -4.32 12.65 -5.28
CA ALA A 152 -3.95 13.31 -6.53
C ALA A 152 -3.80 14.84 -6.35
N PRO A 153 -2.72 15.47 -6.85
CA PRO A 153 -1.56 14.86 -7.50
C PRO A 153 -0.81 13.91 -6.57
N VAL A 154 -0.30 12.81 -7.11
CA VAL A 154 0.45 11.80 -6.34
C VAL A 154 1.78 12.36 -5.82
N GLY A 155 2.16 11.98 -4.60
CA GLY A 155 3.42 12.37 -3.97
C GLY A 155 3.32 13.64 -3.11
N ILE A 156 4.33 13.84 -2.24
CA ILE A 156 4.37 14.96 -1.28
C ILE A 156 5.10 16.23 -1.78
N PHE A 157 5.95 16.11 -2.81
CA PHE A 157 6.72 17.24 -3.33
C PHE A 157 5.89 18.08 -4.33
N PRO A 158 5.96 19.41 -4.25
CA PRO A 158 5.31 20.27 -5.22
C PRO A 158 5.98 20.14 -6.60
N LYS A 159 5.18 19.87 -7.64
CA LYS A 159 5.57 19.83 -9.06
C LYS A 159 7.01 19.34 -9.32
N ALA A 160 7.22 18.03 -9.18
CA ALA A 160 8.43 17.39 -9.68
C ALA A 160 8.51 17.55 -11.21
N ARG A 161 9.62 18.10 -11.71
CA ARG A 161 9.87 18.27 -13.16
C ARG A 161 10.61 17.08 -13.77
N ASP A 162 11.15 16.21 -12.94
CA ASP A 162 11.87 15.02 -13.35
C ASP A 162 11.28 13.76 -12.69
N ALA A 163 11.45 12.62 -13.36
CA ALA A 163 10.86 11.35 -12.97
C ALA A 163 11.41 10.79 -11.65
N HIS A 164 12.68 11.08 -11.30
CA HIS A 164 13.30 10.56 -10.08
C HIS A 164 12.82 11.30 -8.84
N THR A 165 12.69 12.63 -8.93
CA THR A 165 12.09 13.44 -7.87
C THR A 165 10.63 13.07 -7.66
N LEU A 166 9.88 12.78 -8.73
CA LEU A 166 8.52 12.25 -8.59
C LEU A 166 8.52 10.87 -7.92
N ALA A 167 9.38 9.94 -8.35
CA ALA A 167 9.49 8.62 -7.74
C ALA A 167 9.75 8.71 -6.23
N LEU A 168 10.70 9.55 -5.82
CA LEU A 168 11.01 9.80 -4.41
C LEU A 168 9.81 10.40 -3.67
N SER A 169 9.14 11.38 -4.29
CA SER A 169 7.92 12.01 -3.76
C SER A 169 6.80 11.01 -3.51
N VAL A 170 6.57 10.10 -4.47
CA VAL A 170 5.55 9.04 -4.39
C VAL A 170 5.89 8.05 -3.27
N LEU A 171 7.12 7.53 -3.23
CA LEU A 171 7.51 6.57 -2.18
C LEU A 171 7.48 7.19 -0.78
N ALA A 172 7.88 8.46 -0.65
CA ALA A 172 7.76 9.18 0.61
C ALA A 172 6.29 9.30 1.06
N GLU A 173 5.36 9.56 0.15
CA GLU A 173 3.93 9.58 0.48
C GLU A 173 3.42 8.19 0.88
N VAL A 174 3.77 7.14 0.13
CA VAL A 174 3.40 5.75 0.43
C VAL A 174 3.88 5.35 1.83
N ALA A 175 5.15 5.62 2.15
CA ALA A 175 5.72 5.35 3.46
C ALA A 175 5.00 6.12 4.58
N ALA A 176 4.75 7.43 4.38
CA ALA A 176 4.07 8.26 5.37
C ALA A 176 2.61 7.82 5.63
N VAL A 177 1.90 7.32 4.62
CA VAL A 177 0.56 6.74 4.81
C VAL A 177 0.66 5.40 5.54
N ARG A 178 1.65 4.57 5.20
CA ARG A 178 1.82 3.27 5.83
C ARG A 178 2.14 3.36 7.32
N LEU A 179 3.00 4.31 7.72
CA LEU A 179 3.33 4.56 9.13
C LEU A 179 2.10 5.02 9.93
N ARG A 180 1.29 5.92 9.37
CA ARG A 180 0.05 6.38 10.05
C ARG A 180 -0.96 5.25 10.26
N GLN A 181 -1.01 4.27 9.36
CA GLN A 181 -1.84 3.10 9.57
C GLN A 181 -1.33 2.21 10.70
N GLU A 182 -0.02 2.09 10.87
CA GLU A 182 0.57 1.36 11.99
C GLU A 182 0.13 1.98 13.31
N ASP A 183 0.22 3.31 13.44
CA ASP A 183 -0.24 4.03 14.63
C ASP A 183 -1.75 3.83 14.91
N SER A 184 -2.59 3.81 13.88
CA SER A 184 -4.05 3.64 14.03
C SER A 184 -4.51 2.22 14.39
N CYS A 185 -3.68 1.21 14.09
CA CYS A 185 -3.93 -0.18 14.50
C CYS A 185 -3.38 -0.48 15.91
N LEU A 186 -2.75 0.48 16.59
CA LEU A 186 -2.33 0.35 17.98
C LEU A 186 -3.51 0.71 18.91
N PRO A 187 -3.88 -0.15 19.88
CA PRO A 187 -4.79 0.27 20.94
C PRO A 187 -4.15 1.42 21.73
N PRO A 188 -4.96 2.36 22.27
CA PRO A 188 -4.45 3.52 23.00
C PRO A 188 -3.51 3.06 24.11
N SER A 189 -2.35 3.72 24.23
CA SER A 189 -1.49 3.57 25.40
C SER A 189 -2.29 3.91 26.65
N SER A 190 -2.39 2.93 27.55
CA SER A 190 -2.95 3.07 28.89
C SER A 190 -2.15 4.08 29.72
#